data_AF-A0A9E8MUB0-F1
#
_entry.id   AF-A0A9E8MUB0-F1
#
_cell.length_a   1.000
_cell.length_b   1.000
_cell.length_c   1.000
_cell.angle_alpha   90.00
_cell.angle_beta   90.00
_cell.angle_gamma   90.00
#
_symmetry.space_group_name_H-M   'P 1'
#
loop_
_entity.id
_entity.type
_entity.pdbx_description
1 polymer ?
#
loop_
_entity_poly.entity_id
_entity_poly.type
_entity_poly.pdbx_seq_one_letter_code
_entity_poly.pdbx_strand_id
1 'polypeptide(L)'
;MLRKKQKIIKRIFDFILAAILLFFIWWLIVVLAVISFFDTKQSGIIIQKRIGYKGLPFSIYKIRTMKSSDNENESTVTARKDKRITQIGRSIRRYKLDELPQIFNVLIGNMSFVGPRPRRSRLCR
;
A
#
# COMPACT_ATOMS: atom_id res chain seq x y z
N MET A 1 -13.79 -14.27 -18.60
CA MET A 1 -13.94 -12.79 -18.63
C MET A 1 -15.29 -12.45 -17.97
N LEU A 2 -15.32 -11.67 -16.87
CA LEU A 2 -16.56 -11.42 -16.12
C LEU A 2 -17.61 -10.68 -16.98
N ARG A 3 -18.87 -11.10 -16.91
CA ARG A 3 -20.01 -10.38 -17.52
C ARG A 3 -20.15 -8.98 -16.90
N LYS A 4 -20.69 -8.00 -17.65
CA LYS A 4 -20.88 -6.61 -17.17
C LYS A 4 -21.60 -6.55 -15.81
N LYS A 5 -22.68 -7.32 -15.64
CA LYS A 5 -23.41 -7.43 -14.37
C LYS A 5 -22.53 -7.92 -13.21
N GLN A 6 -21.69 -8.93 -13.43
CA GLN A 6 -20.78 -9.48 -12.42
C GLN A 6 -19.72 -8.46 -11.99
N LYS A 7 -19.23 -7.61 -12.90
CA LYS A 7 -18.27 -6.54 -12.58
C LYS A 7 -18.89 -5.48 -11.67
N ILE A 8 -20.16 -5.11 -11.91
CA ILE A 8 -20.89 -4.15 -11.07
C ILE A 8 -21.09 -4.71 -9.67
N ILE A 9 -21.58 -5.95 -9.56
CA ILE A 9 -21.77 -6.63 -8.27
C ILE A 9 -20.45 -6.71 -7.50
N LYS A 10 -19.36 -7.10 -8.17
CA LYS A 10 -18.02 -7.13 -7.57
C LYS A 10 -17.59 -5.75 -7.08
N ARG A 11 -17.83 -4.68 -7.86
CA ARG A 11 -17.45 -3.32 -7.48
C ARG A 11 -18.19 -2.84 -6.24
N ILE A 12 -19.49 -3.12 -6.16
CA ILE A 12 -20.32 -2.77 -4.99
C ILE A 12 -19.85 -3.55 -3.76
N PHE A 13 -19.61 -4.87 -3.92
CA PHE A 13 -19.08 -5.70 -2.84
C PHE A 13 -17.72 -5.19 -2.33
N ASP A 14 -16.78 -4.91 -3.23
CA ASP A 14 -15.45 -4.39 -2.88
C ASP A 14 -15.57 -3.02 -2.16
N PHE A 15 -16.50 -2.16 -2.59
CA PHE A 15 -16.73 -0.85 -1.97
C PHE A 15 -17.30 -0.99 -0.55
N ILE A 16 -18.36 -1.76 -0.37
CA ILE A 16 -19.00 -1.98 0.94
C ILE A 16 -18.00 -2.60 1.91
N LEU A 17 -17.29 -3.65 1.48
CA LEU A 17 -16.29 -4.32 2.32
C LEU A 17 -15.15 -3.36 2.69
N ALA A 18 -14.69 -2.53 1.75
CA ALA A 18 -13.65 -1.53 2.03
C ALA A 18 -14.12 -0.47 3.02
N ALA A 19 -15.36 0.02 2.90
CA ALA A 19 -15.92 1.00 3.81
C ALA A 19 -16.02 0.44 5.24
N ILE A 20 -16.54 -0.79 5.40
CA ILE A 20 -16.65 -1.47 6.70
C ILE A 20 -15.26 -1.69 7.30
N LEU A 21 -14.33 -2.28 6.55
CA LEU A 21 -12.98 -2.54 7.04
C LEU A 21 -12.26 -1.24 7.44
N LEU A 22 -12.41 -0.19 6.64
CA LEU A 22 -11.79 1.09 6.94
C LEU A 22 -12.37 1.71 8.22
N PHE A 23 -13.68 1.60 8.43
CA PHE A 23 -14.33 2.08 9.66
C PHE A 23 -13.83 1.37 10.93
N PHE A 24 -13.43 0.10 10.85
CA PHE A 24 -12.85 -0.61 11.99
C PHE A 24 -11.33 -0.45 12.14
N ILE A 25 -10.62 -0.18 11.04
CA ILE A 25 -9.14 -0.24 11.00
C ILE A 25 -8.51 1.17 10.91
N TRP A 26 -9.28 2.24 10.72
CA TRP A 26 -8.72 3.60 10.56
C TRP A 26 -7.84 4.03 11.72
N TRP A 27 -8.26 3.76 12.97
CA TRP A 27 -7.48 4.13 14.16
C TRP A 27 -6.14 3.38 14.20
N LEU A 28 -6.13 2.11 13.80
CA LEU A 28 -4.92 1.31 13.71
C LEU A 28 -3.97 1.84 12.64
N ILE A 29 -4.49 2.28 11.48
CA ILE A 29 -3.68 2.91 10.42
C ILE A 29 -3.00 4.18 10.95
N VAL A 30 -3.73 5.02 11.70
CA VAL A 30 -3.18 6.23 12.31
C VAL A 30 -2.09 5.89 13.33
N VAL A 31 -2.34 4.94 14.23
CA VAL A 31 -1.35 4.49 15.23
C VAL A 31 -0.08 3.98 14.55
N LEU A 32 -0.22 3.12 13.51
CA LEU A 32 0.93 2.60 12.77
C LEU A 32 1.70 3.69 12.02
N ALA A 33 1.00 4.69 11.47
CA ALA A 33 1.63 5.83 10.80
C ALA A 33 2.42 6.68 11.79
N VAL A 34 1.88 6.93 12.99
CA VAL A 34 2.57 7.68 14.07
C VAL A 34 3.80 6.92 14.58
N ILE A 35 3.67 5.62 14.86
CA ILE A 35 4.80 4.78 15.29
C ILE A 35 5.90 4.80 14.23
N SER A 36 5.52 4.63 12.96
CA SER A 36 6.44 4.68 11.83
C SER A 36 7.13 6.04 11.70
N PHE A 37 6.40 7.13 11.96
CA PHE A 37 6.95 8.48 11.93
C PHE A 37 8.07 8.65 12.94
N PHE A 38 7.86 8.23 14.19
CA PHE A 38 8.90 8.31 15.22
C PHE A 38 10.09 7.37 14.96
N ASP A 39 9.82 6.17 14.47
CA ASP A 39 10.84 5.15 14.20
C ASP A 39 11.75 5.52 13.00
N THR A 40 11.17 6.13 11.97
CA THR A 40 11.91 6.53 10.77
C THR A 40 12.33 8.00 10.74
N LYS A 41 11.81 8.83 11.66
CA LYS A 41 11.96 10.31 11.69
C LYS A 41 11.54 10.98 10.38
N GLN A 42 10.59 10.37 9.67
CA GLN A 42 10.12 10.79 8.34
C GLN A 42 8.61 10.55 8.25
N SER A 43 7.96 11.00 7.18
CA SER A 43 6.52 10.76 6.96
C SER A 43 6.17 9.27 7.12
N GLY A 44 5.26 8.97 8.05
CA GLY A 44 4.82 7.61 8.36
C GLY A 44 4.06 6.90 7.24
N ILE A 45 3.65 7.64 6.20
CA ILE A 45 2.99 7.10 5.00
C ILE A 45 3.86 7.40 3.77
N ILE A 46 4.04 6.37 2.93
CA ILE A 46 4.68 6.47 1.62
C ILE A 46 3.62 6.31 0.53
N ILE A 47 3.72 7.16 -0.47
CA ILE A 47 2.94 7.06 -1.71
C ILE A 47 3.82 6.43 -2.79
N GLN A 48 3.37 5.33 -3.39
CA GLN A 48 4.08 4.66 -4.48
C GLN A 48 3.23 4.63 -5.76
N LYS A 49 3.76 5.13 -6.87
CA LYS A 49 3.10 5.01 -8.18
C LYS A 49 3.17 3.56 -8.69
N ARG A 50 2.03 3.05 -9.19
CA ARG A 50 1.88 1.71 -9.78
C ARG A 50 1.02 1.77 -11.03
N ILE A 51 1.14 0.75 -11.87
CA ILE A 51 0.32 0.59 -13.07
C ILE A 51 -0.89 -0.29 -12.72
N GLY A 52 -2.09 0.26 -12.92
CA GLY A 52 -3.37 -0.37 -12.62
C GLY A 52 -4.11 -0.88 -13.85
N TYR A 53 -5.44 -0.86 -13.76
CA TYR A 53 -6.32 -1.32 -14.83
C TYR A 53 -6.11 -0.48 -16.11
N LYS A 54 -6.05 -1.15 -17.27
CA LYS A 54 -5.79 -0.54 -18.60
C LYS A 54 -4.46 0.24 -18.71
N GLY A 55 -3.48 -0.06 -17.85
CA GLY A 55 -2.18 0.61 -17.93
C GLY A 55 -2.16 2.01 -17.29
N LEU A 56 -3.25 2.44 -16.65
CA LEU A 56 -3.33 3.75 -16.02
C LEU A 56 -2.48 3.79 -14.74
N PRO A 57 -1.63 4.80 -14.54
CA PRO A 57 -0.88 4.97 -13.31
C PRO A 57 -1.82 5.38 -12.17
N PHE A 58 -1.60 4.82 -10.98
CA PHE A 58 -2.28 5.23 -9.77
C PHE A 58 -1.34 5.15 -8.56
N SER A 59 -1.68 5.93 -7.53
CA SER A 59 -0.89 6.03 -6.31
C SER A 59 -1.39 5.05 -5.26
N ILE A 60 -0.49 4.25 -4.69
CA ILE A 60 -0.76 3.33 -3.58
C ILE A 60 -0.22 3.92 -2.28
N TYR A 61 -1.03 3.85 -1.22
CA TYR A 61 -0.64 4.26 0.13
C TYR A 61 -0.08 3.08 0.91
N LYS A 62 1.05 3.27 1.60
CA LYS A 62 1.65 2.27 2.50
C LYS A 62 2.23 2.92 3.75
N ILE A 63 2.34 2.17 4.84
CA ILE A 63 3.10 2.62 6.01
C ILE A 63 4.60 2.55 5.72
N ARG A 64 5.34 3.58 6.11
CA ARG A 64 6.80 3.63 5.98
C ARG A 64 7.42 2.61 6.94
N THR A 65 8.22 1.69 6.43
CA THR A 65 8.90 0.66 7.25
C THR A 65 10.41 0.67 7.06
N MET A 66 10.90 1.65 6.30
CA MET A 66 12.30 1.81 5.93
C MET A 66 12.70 3.27 6.12
N LYS A 67 13.88 3.49 6.69
CA LYS A 67 14.56 4.79 6.68
C LYS A 67 15.04 5.10 5.26
N SER A 68 15.02 6.37 4.87
CA SER A 68 15.64 6.77 3.61
C SER A 68 17.15 6.56 3.71
N SER A 69 17.77 5.97 2.67
CA SER A 69 19.22 6.02 2.53
C SER A 69 19.62 7.36 1.93
N ASP A 70 20.75 7.92 2.37
CA ASP A 70 21.37 9.10 1.74
C ASP A 70 21.89 8.81 0.33
N ASN A 71 22.00 7.54 -0.05
CA ASN A 71 22.44 7.11 -1.37
C ASN A 71 21.23 6.88 -2.29
N GLU A 72 21.05 7.76 -3.27
CA GLU A 72 20.01 7.69 -4.32
C GLU A 72 20.11 6.43 -5.21
N ASN A 73 21.23 5.70 -5.14
CA ASN A 73 21.54 4.55 -6.00
C ASN A 73 21.38 3.17 -5.33
N GLU A 74 20.89 3.08 -4.09
CA GLU A 74 20.68 1.76 -3.47
C GLU A 74 19.48 1.03 -4.10
N SER A 75 19.80 -0.11 -4.74
CA SER A 75 18.89 -1.03 -5.41
C SER A 75 17.46 -1.07 -4.84
N THR A 76 16.49 -0.97 -5.74
CA THR A 76 15.03 -0.92 -5.45
C THR A 76 14.46 -2.26 -4.96
N VAL A 77 15.33 -3.27 -4.81
CA VAL A 77 15.05 -4.64 -4.41
C VAL A 77 15.47 -4.80 -2.95
N THR A 78 14.49 -5.05 -2.08
CA THR A 78 14.76 -5.29 -0.67
C THR A 78 15.53 -6.62 -0.52
N ALA A 79 16.80 -6.55 -0.12
CA ALA A 79 17.56 -7.73 0.30
C ALA A 79 16.97 -8.29 1.62
N ARG A 80 17.10 -9.61 1.86
CA ARG A 80 16.57 -10.29 3.07
C ARG A 80 17.04 -9.66 4.40
N LYS A 81 18.15 -8.91 4.40
CA LYS A 81 18.70 -8.19 5.56
C LYS A 81 19.04 -6.74 5.22
N ASP A 82 18.11 -6.02 4.60
CA ASP A 82 18.29 -4.58 4.32
C ASP A 82 18.36 -3.79 5.65
N LYS A 83 19.50 -3.12 5.88
CA LYS A 83 19.78 -2.32 7.09
C LYS A 83 18.84 -1.12 7.24
N ARG A 84 18.18 -0.70 6.16
CA ARG A 84 17.20 0.41 6.17
C ARG A 84 15.89 0.05 6.86
N ILE A 85 15.59 -1.25 7.01
CA ILE A 85 14.37 -1.71 7.67
C ILE A 85 14.56 -1.63 9.19
N THR A 86 13.71 -0.87 9.85
CA THR A 86 13.71 -0.76 11.31
C THR A 86 13.20 -2.03 11.97
N GLN A 87 13.47 -2.22 13.27
CA GLN A 87 13.00 -3.40 14.00
C GLN A 87 11.46 -3.45 14.02
N ILE A 88 10.81 -2.32 14.27
CA ILE A 88 9.35 -2.20 14.22
C ILE A 88 8.85 -2.39 12.79
N GLY A 89 9.50 -1.77 11.80
CA GLY A 89 9.19 -1.93 10.38
C GLY A 89 9.25 -3.39 9.92
N ARG A 90 10.14 -4.21 10.49
CA ARG A 90 10.20 -5.65 10.22
C ARG A 90 8.96 -6.39 10.72
N SER A 91 8.45 -6.04 11.90
CA SER A 91 7.20 -6.59 12.43
C SER A 91 5.99 -6.16 11.60
N ILE A 92 5.90 -4.86 11.25
CA ILE A 92 4.83 -4.33 10.39
C ILE A 92 4.78 -5.08 9.05
N ARG A 93 5.93 -5.31 8.40
CA ARG A 93 6.01 -6.06 7.13
C ARG A 93 5.70 -7.55 7.29
N ARG A 94 6.09 -8.17 8.42
CA ARG A 94 5.79 -9.58 8.71
C ARG A 94 4.27 -9.82 8.72
N TYR A 95 3.53 -8.92 9.35
CA TYR A 95 2.06 -8.98 9.43
C TYR A 95 1.36 -8.27 8.26
N LYS A 96 2.11 -7.76 7.26
CA LYS A 96 1.60 -6.96 6.13
C LYS A 96 0.75 -5.76 6.54
N LEU A 97 0.99 -5.24 7.74
CA LEU A 97 0.28 -4.06 8.26
C LEU A 97 0.64 -2.80 7.46
N ASP A 98 1.75 -2.82 6.70
CA ASP A 98 2.14 -1.75 5.80
C ASP A 98 1.18 -1.57 4.61
N GLU A 99 0.38 -2.58 4.29
CA GLU A 99 -0.57 -2.56 3.18
C GLU A 99 -1.99 -2.14 3.59
N LEU A 100 -2.27 -1.95 4.89
CA LEU A 100 -3.59 -1.50 5.38
C LEU A 100 -4.07 -0.18 4.74
N PRO A 101 -3.23 0.84 4.52
CA PRO A 101 -3.67 2.07 3.86
C PRO A 101 -4.16 1.85 2.42
N GLN A 102 -3.85 0.71 1.78
CA GLN A 102 -4.33 0.40 0.43
C GLN A 102 -5.86 0.16 0.38
N ILE A 103 -6.52 -0.05 1.53
CA ILE A 103 -7.98 -0.17 1.59
C ILE A 103 -8.63 1.11 1.05
N PHE A 104 -8.03 2.28 1.25
CA PHE A 104 -8.47 3.54 0.64
C PHE A 104 -8.46 3.47 -0.90
N ASN A 105 -7.48 2.79 -1.50
CA ASN A 105 -7.44 2.62 -2.96
C ASN A 105 -8.58 1.76 -3.49
N VAL A 106 -9.04 0.77 -2.69
CA VAL A 106 -10.21 -0.04 -3.04
C VAL A 106 -11.48 0.80 -2.95
N LEU A 107 -11.61 1.61 -1.90
CA LEU A 107 -12.73 2.53 -1.72
C LEU A 107 -12.86 3.50 -2.91
N ILE A 108 -11.77 4.20 -3.25
CA ILE A 108 -11.70 5.14 -4.39
C ILE A 108 -11.94 4.44 -5.74
N GLY A 109 -11.58 3.16 -5.85
CA GLY A 109 -11.78 2.35 -7.07
C GLY A 109 -10.59 2.20 -7.97
N ASN A 110 -9.42 2.57 -7.48
CA ASN A 110 -8.17 2.29 -8.15
C ASN A 110 -7.76 0.81 -8.01
N MET A 111 -8.26 0.12 -6.98
CA MET A 111 -7.96 -1.29 -6.70
C MET A 111 -9.21 -2.11 -6.37
N SER A 112 -9.03 -3.42 -6.32
CA SER A 112 -10.01 -4.42 -5.87
C SER A 112 -9.31 -5.37 -4.90
N PHE A 113 -10.05 -5.93 -3.93
CA PHE A 113 -9.50 -6.92 -2.99
C PHE A 113 -8.98 -8.18 -3.71
N VAL A 114 -9.64 -8.58 -4.79
CA VAL A 114 -9.26 -9.73 -5.60
C VAL A 114 -9.00 -9.27 -7.03
N GLY A 115 -7.71 -9.27 -7.41
CA GLY A 115 -7.26 -8.89 -8.74
C GLY A 115 -5.75 -9.07 -8.93
N PRO A 116 -5.23 -8.85 -10.16
CA PRO A 116 -3.81 -8.92 -10.45
C PRO A 116 -3.01 -7.91 -9.62
N ARG A 117 -1.84 -8.31 -9.10
CA ARG A 117 -0.98 -7.41 -8.31
C ARG A 117 -0.46 -6.27 -9.20
N PRO A 118 -0.61 -4.98 -8.79
CA PRO A 118 -0.11 -3.85 -9.56
C PRO A 118 1.40 -3.91 -9.78
N ARG A 119 1.84 -3.77 -11.03
CA ARG A 119 3.26 -3.74 -11.37
C ARG A 119 3.84 -2.36 -11.06
N ARG A 120 5.13 -2.33 -10.72
CA ARG A 120 5.89 -1.08 -10.58
C ARG A 120 6.03 -0.44 -11.96
N SER A 121 5.76 0.86 -12.10
CA SER A 121 6.04 1.55 -13.35
C SER A 121 7.56 1.62 -13.52
N ARG A 122 8.08 1.09 -14.64
CA ARG A 122 9.46 1.34 -15.06
C ARG A 122 9.62 2.70 -15.77
N LEU A 123 8.48 3.34 -16.10
CA LEU A 123 8.40 4.57 -16.89
C LEU A 123 8.31 5.88 -16.08
N CYS A 124 8.18 5.83 -14.75
CA CYS A 124 8.37 7.03 -13.94
C CYS A 124 9.81 7.03 -13.42
N ARG A 125 10.73 7.53 -14.26
CA ARG A 125 11.90 8.25 -13.75
C ARG A 125 11.44 9.61 -13.25
#